data_AF-A0A7Y4U2K4-F1
#
_entry.id   AF-A0A7Y4U2K4-F1
#
_cell.length_a   1.000
_cell.length_b   1.000
_cell.length_c   1.000
_cell.angle_alpha   90.00
_cell.angle_beta   90.00
_cell.angle_gamma   90.00
#
_symmetry.space_group_name_H-M   'P 1'
#
loop_
_entity.id
_entity.type
_entity.pdbx_description
1 polymer ?
#
loop_
_entity_poly.entity_id
_entity_poly.type
_entity_poly.pdbx_seq_one_letter_code
_entity_poly.pdbx_strand_id
1 'polypeptide(L)' 'MILKTRLTNLDWPTIEQSLWDRGYAKTAPLLTPEECQKLIGLYRQDEKFRSRTDMARYQFGVGEYKYFA' A
#
# COMPACT_ATOMS: atom_id res chain seq x y z
N MET A 1 2.58 14.90 7.09
CA MET A 1 3.61 15.75 6.46
C MET A 1 4.87 14.98 6.09
N ILE A 2 5.38 14.08 6.93
CA ILE A 2 6.66 13.35 6.69
C ILE A 2 6.65 12.47 5.43
N LEU A 3 5.58 11.71 5.14
CA LEU A 3 5.53 10.85 3.96
C LEU A 3 5.61 11.63 2.64
N LYS A 4 4.96 12.80 2.57
CA LYS A 4 5.02 13.68 1.39
C LYS A 4 6.47 14.11 1.12
N THR A 5 7.21 14.47 2.15
CA THR A 5 8.64 14.83 2.03
C THR A 5 9.48 13.65 1.55
N ARG A 6 9.24 12.43 2.04
CA ARG A 6 9.96 11.24 1.56
C ARG A 6 9.70 10.96 0.08
N LEU A 7 8.46 11.17 -0.38
CA LEU A 7 8.08 11.03 -1.78
C LEU A 7 8.73 12.09 -2.66
N THR A 8 8.74 13.36 -2.24
CA THR A 8 9.38 14.43 -3.03
C THR A 8 10.88 14.26 -3.15
N ASN A 9 11.52 13.53 -2.23
CA ASN A 9 12.96 13.27 -2.23
C ASN A 9 13.37 12.01 -3.01
N LEU A 10 12.41 11.29 -3.61
CA LEU A 10 12.75 10.16 -4.48
C LEU A 10 13.42 10.65 -5.76
N ASP A 11 14.30 9.81 -6.31
CA ASP A 11 14.85 10.00 -7.65
C ASP A 11 13.79 9.62 -8.71
N TRP A 12 12.87 10.55 -8.95
CA TRP A 12 11.78 10.37 -9.90
C TRP A 12 12.25 10.10 -11.34
N PRO A 13 13.27 10.80 -11.88
CA PRO A 13 13.81 10.48 -13.20
C PRO A 13 14.22 9.00 -13.35
N THR A 14 14.94 8.45 -12.38
CA THR A 14 15.35 7.03 -12.42
C THR A 14 14.16 6.08 -12.28
N ILE A 15 13.18 6.40 -11.42
CA ILE A 15 11.95 5.61 -11.25
C ILE A 15 11.17 5.58 -12.57
N GLU A 16 10.99 6.73 -13.22
CA GLU A 16 10.29 6.85 -14.49
C GLU A 16 11.00 6.06 -15.59
N GLN A 17 12.32 6.19 -15.71
CA GLN A 17 13.10 5.43 -16.70
C GLN A 17 12.95 3.92 -16.51
N SER A 18 12.98 3.44 -15.25
CA SER A 18 12.77 2.01 -14.96
C SER A 18 11.38 1.53 -15.36
N LEU A 19 10.34 2.37 -15.20
CA LEU A 19 8.99 2.04 -15.67
C LEU A 19 8.95 1.92 -17.19
N TRP A 20 9.58 2.84 -17.92
CA TRP A 20 9.66 2.78 -19.38
C TRP A 20 10.41 1.53 -19.87
N ASP A 21 11.56 1.22 -19.26
CA ASP A 21 12.44 0.15 -19.75
C ASP A 21 12.00 -1.25 -19.31
N ARG A 22 11.40 -1.36 -18.12
CA ARG A 22 11.17 -2.66 -17.45
C ARG A 22 9.70 -2.91 -17.10
N GLY A 23 8.84 -1.90 -17.20
CA GLY A 23 7.44 -1.98 -16.77
C GLY A 23 7.24 -1.94 -15.25
N TYR A 24 8.30 -1.75 -14.47
CA TYR A 24 8.22 -1.59 -13.01
C TYR A 24 9.41 -0.75 -12.49
N ALA A 25 9.25 -0.19 -11.29
CA ALA A 25 10.32 0.50 -10.58
C ALA A 25 10.28 0.17 -9.09
N LYS A 26 11.45 0.24 -8.45
CA LYS A 26 11.56 0.16 -6.99
C LYS A 26 11.91 1.55 -6.45
N THR A 27 11.21 1.97 -5.42
CA THR A 27 11.58 3.18 -4.67
C THR A 27 12.59 2.83 -3.59
N ALA A 28 13.25 3.84 -3.02
CA ALA A 28 13.85 3.72 -1.70
C ALA A 28 12.75 3.39 -0.65
N PRO A 29 13.10 2.84 0.53
CA PRO A 29 12.12 2.56 1.59
C PRO A 29 11.35 3.83 1.98
N LEU A 30 10.03 3.83 1.75
CA LEU A 30 9.16 4.97 2.05
C LEU A 30 8.65 4.95 3.50
N LEU A 31 8.54 3.77 4.08
CA LEU A 31 8.03 3.54 5.42
C LEU A 31 9.10 2.87 6.27
N THR A 32 9.16 3.27 7.54
CA THR A 32 9.97 2.58 8.53
C THR A 32 9.30 1.25 8.94
N PRO A 33 10.04 0.29 9.51
CA PRO A 33 9.44 -0.93 10.03
C PRO A 33 8.31 -0.68 11.04
N GLU A 34 8.44 0.35 11.88
CA GLU A 34 7.42 0.72 12.87
C GLU A 34 6.14 1.26 12.20
N GLU A 35 6.28 2.09 11.16
CA GLU A 35 5.14 2.59 10.39
C GLU A 35 4.42 1.46 9.66
N CYS A 36 5.16 0.49 9.12
CA CYS A 36 4.58 -0.72 8.55
C CYS A 36 3.78 -1.52 9.58
N GLN A 37 4.31 -1.72 10.79
CA GLN A 37 3.59 -2.44 11.85
C GLN A 37 2.31 -1.70 12.27
N LYS A 38 2.36 -0.37 12.36
CA LYS A 38 1.17 0.45 12.64
C LYS A 38 0.11 0.26 11.55
N LEU A 39 0.49 0.28 10.27
CA LEU A 39 -0.43 0.06 9.15
C LEU A 39 -1.03 -1.35 9.15
N ILE A 40 -0.22 -2.39 9.40
CA ILE A 40 -0.70 -3.78 9.53
C ILE A 40 -1.72 -3.88 10.67
N GLY A 41 -1.46 -3.21 11.80
CA GLY A 41 -2.37 -3.16 12.94
C GLY A 41 -3.75 -2.59 12.61
N LEU A 42 -3.85 -1.67 11.64
CA LEU A 42 -5.12 -1.07 11.23
C LEU A 42 -6.09 -2.10 10.67
N TYR A 43 -5.60 -3.18 10.05
CA TYR A 43 -6.48 -4.18 9.41
C TYR A 43 -7.44 -4.87 10.41
N ARG A 44 -7.07 -4.89 11.69
CA ARG A 44 -7.91 -5.45 12.77
C ARG A 44 -8.95 -4.45 13.32
N GLN A 45 -8.89 -3.19 12.92
CA GLN A 45 -9.79 -2.12 13.35
C GLN A 45 -10.93 -2.00 12.33
N ASP A 46 -11.98 -2.80 12.49
CA ASP A 46 -13.10 -2.85 11.53
C ASP A 46 -13.75 -1.47 11.31
N GLU A 47 -13.74 -0.61 12.32
CA GLU A 47 -14.26 0.77 12.26
C GLU A 47 -13.49 1.69 11.28
N LYS A 48 -12.27 1.32 10.88
CA LYS A 48 -11.48 2.05 9.87
C LYS A 48 -11.91 1.75 8.44
N PHE A 49 -12.78 0.75 8.25
CA PHE A 49 -13.19 0.28 6.93
C PHE A 49 -14.69 0.48 6.73
N ARG A 50 -15.05 1.09 5.60
CA ARG A 50 -16.45 1.32 5.23
C ARG A 50 -17.14 0.06 4.70
N SER A 51 -16.37 -0.90 4.19
CA SER A 51 -16.92 -2.15 3.67
C SER A 51 -15.89 -3.28 3.66
N ARG A 52 -16.42 -4.51 3.67
CA ARG A 52 -15.65 -5.75 3.58
C ARG A 52 -16.30 -6.69 2.56
N THR A 53 -15.48 -7.22 1.65
CA THR A 53 -15.86 -8.27 0.71
C THR A 53 -15.31 -9.59 1.21
N ASP A 54 -16.21 -10.50 1.60
CA ASP A 54 -15.88 -11.92 1.78
C ASP A 54 -15.67 -12.55 0.40
N MET A 55 -14.44 -12.91 0.07
CA MET A 55 -14.09 -13.40 -1.26
C MET A 55 -14.71 -14.76 -1.57
N ALA A 56 -14.88 -15.61 -0.54
CA ALA A 56 -15.42 -16.95 -0.71
C ALA A 56 -16.90 -16.89 -1.12
N ARG A 57 -17.63 -15.89 -0.62
CA ARG A 57 -19.02 -15.60 -1.02
C ARG A 57 -19.18 -15.35 -2.53
N TYR A 58 -18.13 -14.85 -3.19
CA TYR A 58 -18.14 -14.51 -4.62
C TYR A 58 -17.30 -15.46 -5.48
N GLN A 59 -16.86 -16.60 -4.93
CA GLN A 59 -16.01 -17.57 -5.64
C GLN A 59 -14.66 -17.00 -6.11
N PHE A 60 -14.16 -15.96 -5.45
CA PHE A 60 -12.85 -15.36 -5.74
C PHE A 60 -11.69 -16.04 -4.98
N GLY A 61 -11.95 -17.15 -4.29
CA GLY A 61 -11.01 -17.83 -3.41
C GLY A 61 -11.22 -17.48 -1.93
N VAL A 62 -10.26 -17.87 -1.09
CA VAL A 62 -10.32 -17.68 0.36
C VAL A 62 -9.66 -16.36 0.74
N GLY A 63 -10.37 -15.54 1.51
CA GLY A 63 -9.85 -14.29 2.04
C GLY A 63 -10.93 -13.22 2.17
N GLU A 64 -10.50 -12.02 2.53
CA GLU A 64 -11.37 -10.86 2.59
C GLU A 64 -10.62 -9.61 2.09
N TYR A 65 -11.35 -8.74 1.41
CA TYR A 65 -10.89 -7.38 1.10
C TYR A 65 -11.64 -6.40 1.99
N LYS A 66 -10.92 -5.48 2.63
CA LYS A 66 -11.51 -4.35 3.36
C LYS A 66 -11.17 -3.04 2.66
N TYR A 67 -12.14 -2.14 2.54
CA TYR A 67 -11.98 -0.84 1.93
C TYR A 67 -11.98 0.24 3.00
N PHE A 68 -10.89 1.02 3.08
CA PHE A 68 -10.79 2.12 4.05
C PHE A 68 -11.96 3.11 3.88
N ALA A 69 -12.44 3.64 5.01
CA ALA A 69 -13.46 4.68 5.07
C ALA A 69 -12.88 6.06 4.70
#